data_AF-A0A969RQS2-F1
#
_entry.id   AF-A0A969RQS2-F1
#
_cell.length_a   1.000
_cell.length_b   1.000
_cell.length_c   1.000
_cell.angle_alpha   90.00
_cell.angle_beta   90.00
_cell.angle_gamma   90.00
#
_symmetry.space_group_name_H-M   'P 1'
#
loop_
_entity.id
_entity.type
_entity.pdbx_description
1 polymer ?
#
loop_
_entity_poly.entity_id
_entity_poly.type
_entity_poly.pdbx_seq_one_letter_code
_entity_poly.pdbx_strand_id
1 'polypeptide(L)'
;MTTSTTNKRLVVYEGQQHWLPGAIALDDQLLRDAFTPLCAELANAEIERNEGEPIRIIKKPGRKGISPLESLIASPEEVNPAVQMCYQLRQHQLMIGIDWRNAEQWAAQIEEAIAAGTTFTQAVNHSSKALTSCKPASSSIPEGF
;
A
#
# COMPACT_ATOMS: atom_id res chain seq x y z
N MET A 1 34.64 -43.97 -13.69
CA MET A 1 33.17 -44.10 -13.55
C MET A 1 32.74 -43.27 -12.35
N THR A 2 32.08 -42.13 -12.58
CA THR A 2 31.50 -41.29 -11.51
C THR A 2 30.07 -40.97 -11.92
N THR A 3 29.12 -41.66 -11.31
CA THR A 3 27.68 -41.50 -11.53
C THR A 3 27.21 -40.23 -10.84
N SER A 4 27.29 -39.08 -11.52
CA SER A 4 26.57 -37.88 -11.11
C SER A 4 25.10 -38.08 -11.49
N THR A 5 24.36 -38.79 -10.64
CA THR A 5 22.89 -38.82 -10.65
C THR A 5 22.41 -37.38 -10.62
N THR A 6 22.06 -36.86 -11.79
CA THR A 6 21.55 -35.50 -11.93
C THR A 6 20.14 -35.56 -11.36
N ASN A 7 20.03 -35.30 -10.06
CA ASN A 7 18.78 -35.34 -9.31
C ASN A 7 17.90 -34.21 -9.85
N LYS A 8 17.17 -34.48 -10.93
CA LYS A 8 16.30 -33.51 -11.60
C LYS A 8 14.93 -33.58 -10.94
N ARG A 9 14.36 -32.43 -10.63
CA ARG A 9 13.03 -32.31 -10.03
C ARG A 9 12.08 -31.69 -11.04
N LEU A 10 10.85 -32.19 -11.05
CA LEU A 10 9.78 -31.68 -11.90
C LEU A 10 9.19 -30.42 -11.25
N VAL A 11 9.15 -29.34 -12.01
CA VAL A 11 8.58 -28.05 -11.63
C VAL A 11 7.47 -27.70 -12.60
N VAL A 12 6.30 -27.33 -12.08
CA VAL A 12 5.12 -27.00 -12.86
C VAL A 12 4.83 -25.50 -12.73
N TYR A 13 4.72 -24.84 -13.87
CA TYR A 13 4.41 -23.41 -13.97
C TYR A 13 3.43 -23.19 -15.13
N GLU A 14 2.28 -22.55 -14.85
CA GLU A 14 1.19 -22.35 -15.82
C GLU A 14 0.76 -23.61 -16.58
N GLY A 15 0.79 -24.76 -15.90
CA GLY A 15 0.46 -26.07 -16.47
C GLY A 15 1.57 -26.68 -17.34
N GLN A 16 2.69 -25.98 -17.56
CA GLN A 16 3.87 -26.51 -18.24
C GLN A 16 4.82 -27.20 -17.27
N GLN A 17 5.45 -28.27 -17.75
CA GLN A 17 6.37 -29.12 -16.99
C GLN A 17 7.83 -28.81 -17.35
N HIS A 18 8.64 -28.48 -16.34
CA HIS A 18 10.05 -28.16 -16.47
C HIS A 18 10.92 -29.07 -15.60
N TRP A 19 11.92 -29.71 -16.19
CA TRP A 19 12.89 -30.53 -15.46
C TRP A 19 14.10 -29.69 -15.08
N LEU A 20 14.21 -29.36 -13.79
CA LEU A 20 15.33 -28.56 -13.27
C LEU A 20 16.29 -29.38 -12.42
N PRO A 21 17.60 -29.08 -12.44
CA PRO A 21 18.55 -29.65 -11.50
C PRO A 21 18.11 -29.40 -10.04
N GLY A 22 18.28 -30.39 -9.18
CA GLY A 22 17.88 -30.33 -7.78
C GLY A 22 18.48 -29.16 -7.03
N ALA A 23 19.71 -28.75 -7.38
CA ALA A 23 20.36 -27.57 -6.83
C ALA A 23 19.56 -26.27 -7.09
N ILE A 24 18.93 -26.13 -8.26
CA ILE A 24 18.08 -24.98 -8.60
C ILE A 24 16.69 -25.15 -7.99
N ALA A 25 16.16 -26.37 -7.97
CA ALA A 25 14.81 -26.66 -7.47
C ALA A 25 14.67 -26.52 -5.94
N LEU A 26 15.78 -26.61 -5.20
CA LEU A 26 15.83 -26.50 -3.74
C LEU A 26 15.87 -25.04 -3.25
N ASP A 27 16.33 -24.11 -4.08
CA ASP A 27 16.48 -22.70 -3.72
C ASP A 27 15.42 -21.85 -4.42
N ASP A 28 14.57 -21.18 -3.63
CA ASP A 28 13.50 -20.31 -4.13
C ASP A 28 14.03 -19.16 -4.99
N GLN A 29 15.19 -18.61 -4.64
CA GLN A 29 15.76 -17.50 -5.37
C GLN A 29 16.29 -17.97 -6.73
N LEU A 30 17.02 -19.09 -6.76
CA LEU A 30 17.48 -19.68 -8.02
C LEU A 30 16.32 -20.16 -8.90
N LEU A 31 15.24 -20.67 -8.30
CA LEU A 31 14.02 -21.02 -9.02
C LEU A 31 13.42 -19.75 -9.65
N ARG A 32 13.26 -18.67 -8.88
CA ARG A 32 12.73 -17.39 -9.40
C ARG A 32 13.62 -16.83 -10.50
N ASP A 33 14.94 -16.84 -10.32
CA ASP A 33 15.90 -16.35 -11.32
C ASP A 33 15.82 -17.18 -12.61
N ALA A 34 15.68 -18.50 -12.51
CA ALA A 34 15.54 -19.40 -13.67
C ALA A 34 14.27 -19.14 -14.48
N PHE A 35 13.17 -18.76 -13.82
CA PHE A 35 11.90 -18.46 -14.49
C PHE A 35 11.69 -16.95 -14.76
N THR A 36 12.55 -16.05 -14.26
CA THR A 36 12.47 -14.60 -14.47
C THR A 36 12.40 -14.20 -15.95
N PRO A 37 13.16 -14.81 -16.88
CA PRO A 37 13.05 -14.50 -18.32
C PRO A 37 11.67 -14.81 -18.92
N LEU A 38 10.90 -15.71 -18.29
CA LEU A 38 9.58 -16.12 -18.75
C LEU A 38 8.48 -15.20 -18.20
N CYS A 39 8.66 -14.63 -17.01
CA CYS A 39 7.71 -13.68 -16.42
C CYS A 39 8.33 -12.90 -15.25
N ALA A 40 8.37 -11.57 -15.35
CA ALA A 40 8.86 -10.69 -14.28
C ALA A 40 7.99 -10.72 -13.01
N GLU A 41 6.73 -11.14 -13.10
CA GLU A 41 5.78 -11.19 -11.98
C GLU A 41 6.08 -12.35 -11.00
N LEU A 42 7.01 -13.24 -11.35
CA LEU A 42 7.43 -14.37 -10.53
C LEU A 42 8.24 -13.99 -9.29
N ALA A 43 8.69 -12.73 -9.17
CA ALA A 43 9.38 -12.23 -7.98
C ALA A 43 8.55 -12.44 -6.69
N ASN A 44 7.21 -12.39 -6.79
CA ASN A 44 6.29 -12.58 -5.68
C ASN A 44 5.56 -13.93 -5.70
N ALA A 45 5.98 -14.87 -6.54
CA ALA A 45 5.32 -16.16 -6.67
C ALA A 45 5.43 -17.00 -5.38
N GLU A 46 4.36 -17.73 -5.10
CA GLU A 46 4.33 -18.75 -4.05
C GLU A 46 4.81 -20.08 -4.63
N ILE A 47 5.73 -20.72 -3.91
CA ILE A 47 6.36 -21.98 -4.32
C ILE A 47 5.87 -23.06 -3.36
N GLU A 48 4.97 -23.91 -3.83
CA GLU A 48 4.46 -25.03 -3.06
C GLU A 48 5.34 -26.27 -3.28
N ARG A 49 5.75 -26.90 -2.17
CA ARG A 49 6.53 -28.14 -2.17
C ARG A 49 5.85 -29.18 -1.29
N ASN A 50 5.27 -30.20 -1.91
CA ASN A 50 4.79 -31.38 -1.20
C ASN A 50 5.75 -32.56 -1.47
N GLU A 51 5.94 -33.42 -0.47
CA GLU A 51 6.75 -34.64 -0.63
C GLU A 51 6.10 -35.59 -1.64
N GLY A 52 6.85 -36.00 -2.66
CA GLY A 52 6.35 -36.88 -3.73
C GLY A 52 5.59 -36.17 -4.86
N GLU A 53 5.33 -34.86 -4.75
CA GLU A 53 4.65 -34.08 -5.80
C GLU A 53 5.61 -33.15 -6.57
N PRO A 54 5.28 -32.77 -7.82
CA PRO A 54 6.01 -31.72 -8.53
C PRO A 54 5.90 -30.38 -7.80
N ILE A 55 7.00 -29.61 -7.81
CA ILE A 55 7.01 -28.24 -7.27
C ILE A 55 6.08 -27.38 -8.10
N ARG A 56 5.16 -26.65 -7.47
CA ARG A 56 4.24 -25.74 -8.17
C ARG A 56 4.64 -24.30 -7.94
N ILE A 57 4.75 -23.54 -9.03
CA ILE A 57 4.94 -22.09 -8.98
C ILE A 57 3.60 -21.42 -9.25
N ILE A 58 3.04 -20.79 -8.24
CA ILE A 58 1.76 -20.08 -8.31
C ILE A 58 2.05 -18.58 -8.43
N LYS A 59 1.64 -17.99 -9.56
CA LYS A 59 1.67 -16.53 -9.72
C LYS A 59 0.74 -15.91 -8.68
N LYS A 60 1.30 -15.11 -7.77
CA LYS A 60 0.49 -14.19 -6.98
C LYS A 60 0.40 -12.87 -7.74
N PRO A 61 -0.82 -12.37 -8.03
CA PRO A 61 -0.93 -11.00 -8.51
C PRO A 61 -0.23 -10.10 -7.49
N GLY A 62 0.72 -9.29 -7.96
CA GLY A 62 1.36 -8.31 -7.10
C GLY A 62 0.30 -7.48 -6.39
N ARG A 63 0.58 -7.04 -5.15
CA ARG A 63 -0.28 -6.09 -4.47
C ARG A 63 -0.37 -4.86 -5.37
N LYS A 64 -1.49 -4.70 -6.09
CA LYS A 64 -1.83 -3.45 -6.77
C LYS A 64 -1.63 -2.38 -5.71
N GLY A 65 -0.76 -1.39 -6.00
CA GLY A 65 -0.29 -0.43 -4.99
C GLY A 65 -1.45 0.17 -4.19
N ILE A 66 -1.13 0.78 -3.04
CA ILE A 66 -2.11 1.44 -2.17
C ILE A 66 -3.06 2.26 -3.05
N SER A 67 -4.34 1.91 -3.02
CA SER A 67 -5.31 2.55 -3.89
C SER A 67 -5.48 4.00 -3.42
N PRO A 68 -5.31 5.01 -4.30
CA PRO A 68 -5.53 6.41 -3.92
C PRO A 68 -6.94 6.65 -3.36
N LEU A 69 -7.88 5.79 -3.73
CA LEU A 69 -9.26 5.82 -3.24
C LEU A 69 -9.36 5.52 -1.73
N GLU A 70 -8.54 4.62 -1.19
CA GLU A 70 -8.52 4.35 0.26
C GLU A 70 -8.05 5.58 1.05
N SER A 71 -7.03 6.29 0.54
CA SER A 71 -6.54 7.53 1.14
C SER A 71 -7.53 8.68 1.06
N LEU A 72 -8.38 8.70 0.02
CA LEU A 72 -9.46 9.69 -0.11
C LEU A 72 -10.61 9.39 0.86
N ILE A 73 -11.03 8.13 0.98
CA ILE A 73 -12.09 7.73 1.92
C ILE A 73 -11.69 8.04 3.37
N ALA A 74 -10.41 7.88 3.71
CA ALA A 74 -9.91 8.16 5.05
C ALA A 74 -9.64 9.66 5.31
N SER A 75 -9.69 10.51 4.29
CA SER A 75 -9.45 11.95 4.45
C SER A 75 -10.66 12.62 5.10
N PRO A 76 -10.47 13.53 6.06
CA PRO A 76 -11.59 14.27 6.62
C PRO A 76 -12.20 15.22 5.57
N GLU A 77 -13.53 15.32 5.55
CA GLU A 77 -14.31 16.16 4.61
C GLU A 77 -14.73 17.52 5.20
N GLU A 78 -14.58 17.67 6.52
CA GLU A 78 -15.04 18.84 7.27
C GLU A 78 -14.06 20.02 7.18
N VAL A 79 -14.46 21.19 7.70
CA VAL A 79 -13.56 22.33 7.84
C VAL A 79 -12.59 22.06 8.99
N ASN A 80 -11.32 22.47 8.82
CA ASN A 80 -10.33 22.37 9.89
C ASN A 80 -10.86 23.01 11.20
N PRO A 81 -10.93 22.26 12.32
CA PRO A 81 -11.47 22.75 13.59
C PRO A 81 -10.82 24.04 14.11
N ALA A 82 -9.52 24.23 13.89
CA ALA A 82 -8.82 25.45 14.30
C ALA A 82 -9.31 26.68 13.53
N VAL A 83 -9.62 26.52 12.24
CA VAL A 83 -10.18 27.59 11.41
C VAL A 83 -11.60 27.91 11.86
N GLN A 84 -12.43 26.89 12.09
CA GLN A 84 -13.78 27.06 12.60
C GLN A 84 -13.78 27.80 13.95
N MET A 85 -12.88 27.43 14.86
CA MET A 85 -12.73 28.08 16.15
C MET A 85 -12.37 29.57 16.02
N CYS A 86 -11.51 29.92 15.06
CA CYS A 86 -11.16 31.32 14.80
C CYS A 86 -12.40 32.16 14.43
N TYR A 87 -13.30 31.61 13.61
CA TYR A 87 -14.56 32.26 13.26
C TYR A 87 -15.49 32.39 14.46
N GLN A 88 -15.63 31.33 15.25
CA GLN A 88 -16.47 31.33 16.46
C GLN A 88 -15.99 32.35 17.49
N LEU A 89 -14.68 32.41 17.74
CA LEU A 89 -14.08 33.38 18.65
C LEU A 89 -14.34 34.82 18.18
N ARG A 90 -14.17 35.08 16.88
CA ARG A 90 -14.43 36.40 16.30
C ARG A 90 -15.90 36.81 16.46
N GLN A 91 -16.84 35.90 16.20
CA GLN A 91 -18.26 36.16 16.39
C GLN A 91 -18.58 36.45 17.86
N HIS A 92 -18.03 35.66 18.78
CA HIS A 92 -18.22 35.88 20.21
C HIS A 92 -17.66 37.24 20.66
N GLN A 93 -16.46 37.61 20.19
CA GLN A 93 -15.85 38.90 20.50
C GLN A 93 -16.72 40.08 20.04
N LEU A 94 -17.39 39.98 18.88
CA LEU A 94 -18.28 41.02 18.38
C LEU A 94 -19.60 41.11 19.16
N MET A 95 -20.14 39.97 19.60
CA MET A 95 -21.47 39.90 20.21
C MET A 95 -21.45 40.15 21.73
N ILE A 96 -20.45 39.62 22.42
CA ILE A 96 -20.40 39.55 23.89
C ILE A 96 -19.09 40.14 24.42
N GLY A 97 -18.02 40.11 23.60
CA GLY A 97 -16.67 40.45 24.03
C GLY A 97 -15.96 39.30 24.72
N ILE A 98 -14.67 39.46 24.98
CA ILE A 98 -13.86 38.51 25.75
C ILE A 98 -13.42 39.22 27.02
N ASP A 99 -13.69 38.60 28.16
CA ASP A 99 -13.34 39.12 29.48
C ASP A 99 -12.67 38.03 30.32
N TRP A 100 -12.24 38.39 31.53
CA TRP A 100 -11.54 37.47 32.41
C TRP A 100 -12.41 36.29 32.87
N ARG A 101 -13.75 36.38 32.79
CA ARG A 101 -14.66 35.32 33.23
C ARG A 101 -14.81 34.23 32.18
N ASN A 102 -14.74 34.59 30.90
CA ASN A 102 -14.86 33.65 29.78
C ASN A 102 -13.51 33.29 29.12
N ALA A 103 -12.43 34.03 29.42
CA ALA A 103 -11.12 33.83 28.80
C ALA A 103 -10.55 32.42 29.03
N GLU A 104 -10.70 31.86 30.23
CA GLU A 104 -10.16 30.52 30.55
C GLU A 104 -10.86 29.42 29.74
N GLN A 105 -12.18 29.49 29.61
CA GLN A 105 -12.95 28.58 28.79
C GLN A 105 -12.54 28.68 27.31
N TRP A 106 -12.38 29.90 26.79
CA TRP A 106 -11.93 30.11 25.43
C TRP A 106 -10.51 29.60 25.19
N ALA A 107 -9.60 29.80 26.15
CA ALA A 107 -8.24 29.27 26.04
C ALA A 107 -8.24 27.74 25.88
N ALA A 108 -8.99 27.03 26.72
CA ALA A 108 -9.10 25.57 26.63
C ALA A 108 -9.68 25.11 25.27
N GLN A 109 -10.75 25.76 24.80
CA GLN A 109 -11.36 25.41 23.50
C GLN A 109 -10.43 25.71 22.32
N ILE A 110 -9.66 26.81 22.39
CA ILE A 110 -8.67 27.15 21.36
C ILE A 110 -7.55 26.11 21.32
N GLU A 111 -7.03 25.69 22.47
CA GLU A 111 -5.98 24.67 22.53
C GLU A 111 -6.45 23.32 21.99
N GLU A 112 -7.67 22.90 22.34
CA GLU A 112 -8.29 21.68 21.80
C GLU A 112 -8.49 21.77 20.29
N ALA A 113 -9.03 22.90 19.80
CA ALA A 113 -9.25 23.12 18.37
C ALA A 113 -7.93 23.17 17.58
N ILE A 114 -6.85 23.73 18.15
CA ILE A 114 -5.52 23.70 17.55
C ILE A 114 -5.01 22.26 17.49
N ALA A 115 -5.12 21.49 18.58
CA ALA A 115 -4.70 20.10 18.58
C ALA A 115 -5.44 19.28 17.51
N ALA A 116 -6.78 19.36 17.46
CA ALA A 116 -7.59 18.71 16.44
C ALA A 116 -7.30 19.24 15.02
N GLY A 117 -7.04 20.54 14.88
CA GLY A 117 -6.68 21.15 13.62
C GLY A 117 -5.32 20.68 13.08
N THR A 118 -4.36 20.41 13.96
CA THR A 118 -3.05 19.87 13.56
C THR A 118 -3.16 18.43 13.07
N THR A 119 -3.93 17.58 13.75
CA THR A 119 -4.17 16.19 13.31
C THR A 119 -4.94 16.16 12.00
N PHE A 120 -5.94 17.04 11.84
CA PHE A 120 -6.66 17.24 10.58
C PHE A 120 -5.69 17.59 9.43
N THR A 121 -4.82 18.58 9.62
CA THR A 121 -3.84 18.98 8.58
C THR A 121 -2.86 17.85 8.25
N GLN A 122 -2.44 17.06 9.24
CA GLN A 122 -1.59 15.90 9.01
C GLN A 122 -2.30 14.84 8.15
N ALA A 123 -3.58 14.56 8.41
CA ALA A 123 -4.38 13.62 7.63
C ALA A 123 -4.52 14.07 6.17
N VAL A 124 -4.90 15.33 5.94
CA VAL A 124 -5.01 15.89 4.58
C VAL A 124 -3.67 15.85 3.84
N ASN A 125 -2.57 16.20 4.50
CA ASN A 125 -1.24 16.14 3.90
C ASN A 125 -0.83 14.71 3.57
N HIS A 126 -1.21 13.73 4.40
CA HIS A 126 -0.96 12.32 4.12
C HIS A 126 -1.70 11.88 2.85
N SER A 127 -2.99 12.17 2.74
CA SER A 127 -3.78 11.85 1.55
C SER A 127 -3.24 12.57 0.31
N SER A 128 -2.87 13.85 0.41
CA SER A 128 -2.26 14.59 -0.70
C SER A 128 -0.93 13.97 -1.16
N LYS A 129 -0.09 13.51 -0.23
CA LYS A 129 1.16 12.80 -0.58
C LYS A 129 0.90 11.47 -1.26
N ALA A 130 -0.07 10.70 -0.76
CA ALA A 130 -0.47 9.44 -1.40
C ALA A 130 -0.91 9.69 -2.85
N LEU A 131 -1.81 10.65 -3.07
CA LEU A 131 -2.32 11.00 -4.40
C LEU A 131 -1.23 11.49 -5.36
N THR A 132 -0.31 12.35 -4.89
CA THR A 132 0.79 12.86 -5.72
C THR A 132 1.84 11.79 -6.04
N SER A 133 1.97 10.77 -5.20
CA SER A 133 2.87 9.64 -5.45
C SER A 133 2.30 8.59 -6.42
N CYS A 134 0.98 8.62 -6.68
CA CYS A 134 0.35 7.72 -7.63
C CYS A 134 0.81 8.07 -9.06
N LYS A 135 1.63 7.20 -9.66
CA LYS A 135 1.97 7.30 -11.08
C LYS A 135 0.71 6.98 -11.91
N PRO A 136 0.35 7.80 -12.90
CA PRO A 136 -0.74 7.46 -13.81
C PRO A 136 -0.36 6.19 -14.56
N ALA A 137 -1.15 5.13 -14.38
CA ALA A 137 -1.07 3.97 -15.24
C ALA A 137 -1.70 4.36 -16.58
N SER A 138 -0.96 4.18 -17.68
CA SER A 138 -1.53 4.32 -19.02
C SER A 138 -2.73 3.38 -19.13
N SER A 139 -3.88 3.90 -19.58
CA SER A 139 -4.99 3.07 -20.02
C SER A 139 -4.49 2.17 -21.15
N SER A 140 -4.13 0.93 -20.82
CA SER A 140 -3.94 -0.10 -21.82
C SER A 140 -5.33 -0.56 -22.23
N ILE A 141 -5.92 0.12 -23.22
CA ILE A 141 -6.97 -0.49 -24.03
C ILE A 141 -6.34 -1.76 -24.61
N PRO A 142 -6.88 -2.96 -24.38
CA PRO A 142 -6.35 -4.15 -25.04
C PRO A 142 -6.49 -3.93 -26.54
N GLU A 143 -5.38 -3.87 -27.27
CA GLU A 143 -5.44 -3.92 -28.72
C GLU A 143 -5.93 -5.32 -29.10
N GLY A 144 -7.19 -5.41 -29.55
CA GLY A 144 -7.78 -6.65 -30.04
C GLY A 144 -9.22 -6.87 -29.57
N PHE A 145 -10.16 -6.15 -30.17
CA PHE A 145 -11.53 -6.60 -30.38
C PHE A 145 -11.90 -6.38 -31.85
#